data_AF-A0A382RHZ8-F1
#
_entry.id   AF-A0A382RHZ8-F1
#
_cell.length_a   1.000
_cell.length_b   1.000
_cell.length_c   1.000
_cell.angle_alpha   90.00
_cell.angle_beta   90.00
_cell.angle_gamma   90.00
#
_symmetry.space_group_name_H-M   'P 1'
#
loop_
_entity.id
_entity.type
_entity.pdbx_description
1 polymer ?
#
loop_
_entity_poly.entity_id
_entity_poly.type
_entity_poly.pdbx_seq_one_letter_code
_entity_poly.pdbx_strand_id
1 'polypeptide(L)'
;MTALAQTAQLPVIGTGSLQSYLDSIQQIPILSADEETELFRQFKEQEDLEAARKLVLSHLRYVAYVARGYKGYGLPVEDLIQQGNVGLMKSVKKFDLSHGVRLVSFAVHWIKAEIHEYILKNWKIVKVATTKAQRKLFFNLRKAKQRLGWFSADEVTQVASDLGVKPQEVLEMEARLANVD
;
A
#
# COMPACT_ATOMS: atom_id res chain seq x y z
N MET A 1 -38.99 -7.65 -20.33
CA MET A 1 -38.38 -7.78 -18.99
C MET A 1 -37.01 -7.12 -19.05
N THR A 2 -36.95 -5.86 -18.63
CA THR A 2 -35.77 -5.01 -18.78
C THR A 2 -34.93 -5.16 -17.51
N ALA A 3 -33.78 -5.83 -17.62
CA ALA A 3 -32.84 -5.96 -16.50
C ALA A 3 -32.28 -4.57 -16.18
N LEU A 4 -32.57 -4.08 -14.96
CA LEU A 4 -31.98 -2.86 -14.42
C LEU A 4 -30.47 -3.10 -14.28
N ALA A 5 -29.67 -2.42 -15.07
CA ALA A 5 -28.23 -2.32 -14.86
C ALA A 5 -28.00 -1.69 -13.48
N GLN A 6 -27.62 -2.53 -12.51
CA GLN A 6 -27.12 -2.05 -11.22
C GLN A 6 -25.86 -1.25 -11.50
N THR A 7 -25.99 0.08 -11.52
CA THR A 7 -24.89 1.01 -11.42
C THR A 7 -24.25 0.78 -10.05
N ALA A 8 -23.28 -0.14 -9.99
CA ALA A 8 -22.51 -0.38 -8.78
C ALA A 8 -21.72 0.89 -8.47
N GLN A 9 -22.28 1.74 -7.60
CA GLN A 9 -21.62 2.92 -7.07
C GLN A 9 -20.26 2.51 -6.50
N LEU A 10 -19.22 3.27 -6.85
CA LEU A 10 -17.91 3.07 -6.26
C LEU A 10 -18.06 3.14 -4.73
N PRO A 11 -17.50 2.19 -3.96
CA PRO A 11 -17.51 2.29 -2.51
C PRO A 11 -16.68 3.51 -2.11
N VAL A 12 -17.35 4.61 -1.79
CA VAL A 12 -16.72 5.88 -1.40
C VAL A 12 -16.46 5.85 0.10
N ILE A 13 -15.22 6.16 0.49
CA ILE A 13 -14.90 6.53 1.88
C ILE A 13 -15.32 7.99 2.06
N GLY A 14 -16.62 8.22 2.27
CA GLY A 14 -17.20 9.55 2.49
C GLY A 14 -18.51 9.45 3.27
N THR A 15 -18.62 10.26 4.33
CA THR A 15 -19.70 10.33 5.36
C THR A 15 -20.09 9.03 6.08
N GLY A 16 -19.72 7.85 5.57
CA GLY A 16 -19.81 6.57 6.26
C GLY A 16 -18.61 6.28 7.17
N SER A 17 -18.82 5.46 8.19
CA SER A 17 -17.73 4.93 9.01
C SER A 17 -16.79 4.06 8.16
N LEU A 18 -15.49 3.99 8.51
CA LEU A 18 -14.54 3.03 7.92
C LEU A 18 -15.13 1.61 7.88
N GLN A 19 -15.93 1.24 8.89
CA GLN A 19 -16.60 -0.05 8.95
C GLN A 19 -17.54 -0.28 7.76
N SER A 20 -18.37 0.71 7.41
CA SER A 20 -19.29 0.62 6.27
C SER A 20 -18.55 0.42 4.94
N TYR A 21 -17.39 1.06 4.77
CA TYR A 21 -16.52 0.82 3.62
C TYR A 21 -15.95 -0.61 3.62
N LEU A 22 -15.43 -1.06 4.76
CA LEU A 22 -14.88 -2.41 4.92
C LEU A 22 -15.93 -3.50 4.67
N ASP A 23 -17.18 -3.26 5.05
CA ASP A 23 -18.29 -4.17 4.82
C ASP A 23 -18.66 -4.19 3.33
N SER A 24 -18.69 -3.02 2.67
CA SER A 24 -18.98 -2.90 1.23
C SER A 24 -17.96 -3.64 0.38
N ILE A 25 -16.66 -3.47 0.66
CA ILE A 25 -15.62 -4.16 -0.13
C ILE A 25 -15.60 -5.68 0.11
N GLN A 26 -16.11 -6.15 1.25
CA GLN A 26 -16.20 -7.59 1.54
C GLN A 26 -17.25 -8.30 0.68
N GLN A 27 -18.31 -7.61 0.28
CA GLN A 27 -19.36 -8.15 -0.58
C GLN A 27 -18.94 -8.26 -2.06
N ILE A 28 -17.82 -7.67 -2.44
CA ILE A 28 -17.33 -7.71 -3.82
C ILE A 28 -16.77 -9.12 -4.12
N PRO A 29 -17.23 -9.79 -5.19
CA PRO A 29 -16.72 -11.09 -5.60
C PRO A 29 -15.23 -11.06 -5.92
N ILE A 30 -14.52 -12.12 -5.55
CA ILE A 30 -13.13 -12.34 -5.94
C ILE A 30 -13.12 -12.94 -7.34
N LEU A 31 -12.30 -12.39 -8.22
CA LEU A 31 -12.14 -12.89 -9.59
C LEU A 31 -11.26 -14.14 -9.62
N SER A 32 -11.68 -15.10 -10.44
CA SER A 32 -10.84 -16.20 -10.92
C SER A 32 -9.73 -15.68 -11.85
N ALA A 33 -8.72 -16.51 -12.11
CA ALA A 33 -7.63 -16.15 -13.02
C ALA A 33 -8.12 -15.94 -14.46
N ASP A 34 -9.11 -16.73 -14.89
CA ASP A 34 -9.69 -16.63 -16.23
C ASP A 34 -10.50 -15.33 -16.39
N GLU A 35 -11.30 -14.98 -15.38
CA GLU A 35 -12.03 -13.69 -15.35
C GLU A 35 -11.09 -12.50 -15.35
N GLU A 36 -9.98 -12.54 -14.58
CA GLU A 36 -8.96 -11.48 -14.62
C GLU A 36 -8.38 -11.33 -16.03
N THR A 37 -8.03 -12.45 -16.66
CA THR A 37 -7.43 -12.46 -18.00
C THR A 37 -8.38 -11.86 -19.03
N GLU A 38 -9.66 -12.25 -18.98
CA GLU A 38 -10.69 -11.73 -19.88
C GLU A 38 -10.93 -10.22 -19.67
N LEU A 39 -11.04 -9.77 -18.42
CA LEU A 39 -11.19 -8.34 -18.11
C LEU A 39 -9.97 -7.52 -18.56
N PHE A 40 -8.75 -8.06 -18.43
CA PHE A 40 -7.56 -7.39 -18.95
C PHE A 40 -7.53 -7.32 -20.47
N ARG A 41 -7.99 -8.37 -21.15
CA ARG A 41 -8.13 -8.37 -22.62
C ARG A 41 -9.10 -7.28 -23.05
N GLN A 42 -10.29 -7.23 -22.45
CA GLN A 42 -11.31 -6.20 -22.72
C GLN A 42 -10.75 -4.79 -22.47
N PHE A 43 -10.08 -4.57 -21.33
CA PHE A 43 -9.50 -3.27 -21.01
C PHE A 43 -8.39 -2.86 -21.99
N LYS A 44 -7.53 -3.78 -22.45
CA LYS A 44 -6.40 -3.46 -23.33
C LYS A 44 -6.81 -3.29 -24.80
N GLU A 45 -7.75 -4.11 -25.28
CA GLU A 45 -8.16 -4.12 -26.69
C GLU A 45 -9.25 -3.08 -26.98
N GLN A 46 -10.14 -2.83 -26.02
CA GLN A 46 -11.34 -2.01 -26.21
C GLN A 46 -11.36 -0.74 -25.35
N GLU A 47 -10.29 -0.48 -24.58
CA GLU A 47 -10.22 0.60 -23.59
C GLU A 47 -11.40 0.58 -22.59
N ASP A 48 -11.95 -0.60 -22.30
CA ASP A 48 -13.14 -0.76 -21.47
C ASP A 48 -12.87 -0.36 -20.01
N LEU A 49 -13.38 0.82 -19.64
CA LEU A 49 -13.25 1.36 -18.29
C LEU A 49 -14.04 0.56 -17.25
N GLU A 50 -15.13 -0.11 -17.64
CA GLU A 50 -15.88 -0.98 -16.73
C GLU A 50 -15.10 -2.26 -16.41
N ALA A 51 -14.35 -2.80 -17.38
CA ALA A 51 -13.44 -3.91 -17.14
C ALA A 51 -12.33 -3.52 -16.14
N ALA A 52 -11.71 -2.35 -16.34
CA ALA A 52 -10.75 -1.79 -15.37
C ALA A 52 -11.37 -1.58 -13.99
N ARG A 53 -12.62 -1.09 -13.93
CA ARG A 53 -13.34 -0.89 -12.67
C ARG A 53 -13.55 -2.20 -11.92
N LYS A 54 -13.99 -3.27 -12.60
CA LYS A 54 -14.14 -4.60 -11.99
C LYS A 54 -12.82 -5.16 -11.46
N LEU A 55 -11.74 -5.00 -12.21
CA LEU A 55 -10.38 -5.39 -11.78
C LEU A 55 -9.96 -4.66 -10.50
N VAL A 56 -10.20 -3.35 -10.42
CA VAL A 56 -9.89 -2.56 -9.21
C VAL A 56 -10.77 -2.98 -8.04
N LEU A 57 -12.09 -3.07 -8.24
CA LEU A 57 -13.05 -3.36 -7.16
C LEU A 57 -12.78 -4.70 -6.48
N SER A 58 -12.51 -5.76 -7.26
CA SER A 58 -12.22 -7.10 -6.74
C SER A 58 -10.97 -7.17 -5.84
N HIS A 59 -10.07 -6.19 -5.93
CA HIS A 59 -8.81 -6.15 -5.19
C HIS A 59 -8.81 -5.18 -4.00
N LEU A 60 -9.88 -4.43 -3.75
CA LEU A 60 -9.94 -3.45 -2.65
C LEU A 60 -9.75 -4.10 -1.27
N ARG A 61 -10.25 -5.34 -1.08
CA ARG A 61 -10.02 -6.12 0.15
C ARG A 61 -8.54 -6.33 0.43
N TYR A 62 -7.76 -6.62 -0.62
CA TYR A 62 -6.32 -6.81 -0.52
C TYR A 62 -5.60 -5.49 -0.20
N VAL A 63 -6.03 -4.38 -0.79
CA VAL A 63 -5.48 -3.06 -0.45
C VAL A 63 -5.70 -2.74 1.03
N ALA A 64 -6.91 -2.96 1.55
CA ALA A 64 -7.20 -2.76 2.96
C ALA A 64 -6.35 -3.65 3.88
N TYR A 65 -6.11 -4.90 3.48
CA TYR A 65 -5.18 -5.79 4.18
C TYR A 65 -3.74 -5.24 4.21
N VAL A 66 -3.22 -4.80 3.06
CA VAL A 66 -1.86 -4.24 2.98
C VAL A 66 -1.73 -2.96 3.81
N ALA A 67 -2.70 -2.04 3.71
CA ALA A 67 -2.70 -0.78 4.45
C ALA A 67 -2.70 -0.99 5.98
N ARG A 68 -3.39 -2.02 6.49
CA ARG A 68 -3.37 -2.34 7.93
C ARG A 68 -1.97 -2.68 8.46
N GLY A 69 -1.07 -3.19 7.61
CA GLY A 69 0.33 -3.46 7.98
C GLY A 69 1.15 -2.19 8.28
N TYR A 70 0.61 -1.01 7.99
CA TYR A 70 1.22 0.29 8.24
C TYR A 70 0.57 1.03 9.41
N LYS A 71 -0.25 0.34 10.21
CA LYS A 71 -0.68 0.87 11.51
C LYS A 71 0.53 1.16 12.39
N GLY A 72 0.45 2.22 13.19
CA GLY A 72 1.52 2.64 14.10
C GLY A 72 2.38 3.80 13.61
N TYR A 73 2.23 4.25 12.37
CA TYR A 73 2.82 5.51 11.90
C TYR A 73 2.02 6.76 12.33
N GLY A 74 0.91 6.61 13.06
CA GLY A 74 0.11 7.73 13.56
C GLY A 74 -0.78 8.40 12.50
N LEU A 75 -0.88 7.81 11.31
CA LEU A 75 -1.74 8.29 10.22
C LEU A 75 -3.07 7.54 10.19
N PRO A 76 -4.19 8.19 9.80
CA PRO A 76 -5.47 7.53 9.61
C PRO A 76 -5.36 6.37 8.63
N VAL A 77 -5.94 5.21 8.96
CA VAL A 77 -5.84 4.02 8.09
C VAL A 77 -6.65 4.21 6.81
N GLU A 78 -7.70 5.03 6.87
CA GLU A 78 -8.54 5.49 5.77
C GLU A 78 -7.65 6.11 4.69
N ASP A 79 -6.78 7.03 5.06
CA ASP A 79 -5.87 7.69 4.12
C ASP A 79 -4.88 6.69 3.51
N LEU A 80 -4.35 5.76 4.31
CA LEU A 80 -3.45 4.71 3.82
C LEU A 80 -4.16 3.79 2.80
N ILE A 81 -5.43 3.46 3.04
CA ILE A 81 -6.25 2.68 2.10
C ILE A 81 -6.43 3.47 0.81
N GLN A 82 -6.75 4.76 0.89
CA GLN A 82 -6.94 5.59 -0.30
C GLN A 82 -5.67 5.69 -1.15
N GLN A 83 -4.50 5.84 -0.53
CA GLN A 83 -3.22 5.85 -1.25
C GLN A 83 -2.90 4.47 -1.83
N GLY A 84 -3.21 3.40 -1.11
CA GLY A 84 -3.13 2.05 -1.63
C GLY A 84 -4.02 1.83 -2.85
N ASN A 85 -5.24 2.38 -2.84
CA ASN A 85 -6.18 2.31 -3.96
C ASN A 85 -5.63 3.05 -5.19
N VAL A 86 -4.99 4.21 -4.99
CA VAL A 86 -4.25 4.91 -6.07
C VAL A 86 -3.13 4.04 -6.64
N GLY A 87 -2.40 3.33 -5.78
CA GLY A 87 -1.36 2.37 -6.20
C GLY A 87 -1.92 1.21 -7.02
N LEU A 88 -3.04 0.65 -6.58
CA LEU A 88 -3.75 -0.39 -7.32
C LEU A 88 -4.19 0.11 -8.70
N MET A 89 -4.80 1.30 -8.80
CA MET A 89 -5.21 1.89 -10.08
C MET A 89 -4.01 2.09 -11.03
N LYS A 90 -2.86 2.56 -10.50
CA LYS A 90 -1.62 2.67 -11.27
C LYS A 90 -1.13 1.30 -11.77
N SER A 91 -1.22 0.27 -10.94
CA SER A 91 -0.84 -1.10 -11.32
C SER A 91 -1.74 -1.67 -12.42
N VAL A 92 -3.06 -1.50 -12.34
CA VAL A 92 -4.01 -2.00 -13.37
C VAL A 92 -3.70 -1.41 -14.73
N LYS A 93 -3.38 -0.10 -14.80
CA LYS A 93 -2.96 0.55 -16.05
C LYS A 93 -1.68 -0.04 -16.65
N LYS A 94 -0.73 -0.44 -15.80
CA LYS A 94 0.62 -0.88 -16.20
C LYS A 94 0.79 -2.39 -16.29
N PHE A 95 -0.17 -3.17 -15.81
CA PHE A 95 -0.11 -4.61 -15.83
C PHE A 95 -0.15 -5.13 -17.27
N ASP A 96 0.54 -6.25 -17.48
CA ASP A 96 0.62 -6.99 -18.73
C ASP A 96 0.47 -8.49 -18.41
N LEU A 97 -0.44 -9.15 -19.15
CA LEU A 97 -0.74 -10.57 -19.04
C LEU A 97 0.44 -11.46 -19.43
N SER A 98 1.38 -10.96 -20.25
CA SER A 98 2.57 -11.69 -20.68
C SER A 98 3.47 -12.15 -19.52
N HIS A 99 3.37 -11.51 -18.36
CA HIS A 99 4.12 -11.89 -17.16
C HIS A 99 3.70 -13.23 -16.55
N GLY A 100 2.51 -13.76 -16.88
CA GLY A 100 2.05 -15.06 -16.36
C GLY A 100 1.83 -15.11 -14.83
N VAL A 101 1.67 -13.96 -14.18
CA VAL A 101 1.40 -13.83 -12.74
C VAL A 101 0.03 -13.21 -12.49
N ARG A 102 -0.55 -13.45 -11.31
CA ARG A 102 -1.80 -12.79 -10.90
C ARG A 102 -1.60 -11.29 -10.70
N LEU A 103 -2.64 -10.49 -10.95
CA LEU A 103 -2.62 -9.03 -10.76
C LEU A 103 -2.13 -8.66 -9.36
N VAL A 104 -2.63 -9.34 -8.33
CA VAL A 104 -2.28 -9.08 -6.93
C VAL A 104 -0.76 -9.12 -6.67
N SER A 105 -0.05 -10.04 -7.31
CA SER A 105 1.41 -10.20 -7.16
C SER A 105 2.18 -9.02 -7.75
N PHE A 106 1.66 -8.42 -8.83
CA PHE A 106 2.22 -7.21 -9.41
C PHE A 106 1.81 -5.96 -8.61
N ALA A 107 0.52 -5.86 -8.26
CA ALA A 107 -0.10 -4.69 -7.64
C ALA A 107 0.48 -4.36 -6.26
N VAL A 108 0.87 -5.37 -5.46
CA VAL A 108 1.40 -5.15 -4.10
C VAL A 108 2.58 -4.17 -4.06
N HIS A 109 3.44 -4.18 -5.08
CA HIS A 109 4.59 -3.28 -5.15
C HIS A 109 4.16 -1.82 -5.34
N TRP A 110 3.16 -1.59 -6.20
CA TRP A 110 2.57 -0.26 -6.43
C TRP A 110 1.80 0.24 -5.22
N ILE A 111 1.00 -0.64 -4.59
CA ILE A 111 0.24 -0.33 -3.37
C ILE A 111 1.20 0.11 -2.26
N LYS A 112 2.25 -0.68 -1.99
CA LYS A 112 3.24 -0.35 -0.95
C LYS A 112 4.01 0.92 -1.28
N ALA A 113 4.36 1.15 -2.55
CA ALA A 113 5.08 2.35 -2.97
C ALA A 113 4.27 3.63 -2.70
N GLU A 114 2.99 3.66 -3.07
CA GLU A 114 2.12 4.83 -2.82
C GLU A 114 1.89 5.05 -1.32
N ILE A 115 1.65 3.98 -0.55
CA ILE A 115 1.51 4.07 0.91
C ILE A 115 2.81 4.60 1.53
N HIS A 116 3.98 4.08 1.15
CA HIS A 116 5.27 4.57 1.64
C HIS A 116 5.48 6.05 1.31
N GLU A 117 5.17 6.45 0.09
CA GLU A 117 5.31 7.84 -0.36
C GLU A 117 4.42 8.79 0.47
N TYR A 118 3.18 8.39 0.73
CA TYR A 118 2.26 9.15 1.58
C TYR A 118 2.75 9.23 3.02
N ILE A 119 3.19 8.13 3.61
CA ILE A 119 3.74 8.13 4.98
C ILE A 119 4.93 9.08 5.06
N LEU A 120 5.89 8.99 4.16
CA LEU A 120 7.08 9.85 4.18
C LEU A 120 6.77 11.34 4.04
N LYS A 121 5.70 11.69 3.33
CA LYS A 121 5.26 13.08 3.14
C LYS A 121 4.46 13.63 4.31
N ASN A 122 3.73 12.78 5.03
CA ASN A 122 2.73 13.22 6.02
C ASN A 122 3.05 12.78 7.46
N TRP A 123 4.10 11.99 7.69
CA TRP A 123 4.44 11.50 9.03
C TRP A 123 4.84 12.63 9.99
N LYS A 124 5.56 13.64 9.50
CA LYS A 124 5.92 14.87 10.23
C LYS A 124 5.99 16.04 9.25
N ILE A 125 5.80 17.26 9.77
CA ILE A 125 5.95 18.50 9.00
C ILE A 125 7.38 18.62 8.44
N VAL A 126 8.38 18.31 9.27
CA VAL A 126 9.79 18.28 8.84
C VAL A 126 10.12 16.91 8.25
N LYS A 127 10.63 16.91 7.01
CA LYS A 127 10.97 15.68 6.28
C LYS A 127 12.13 14.95 6.94
N VAL A 128 11.90 13.70 7.34
CA VAL A 128 12.86 12.89 8.13
C VAL A 128 13.73 11.96 7.27
N ALA A 129 13.23 11.52 6.11
CA ALA A 129 13.92 10.57 5.25
C ALA A 129 13.92 11.01 3.78
N THR A 130 14.94 11.79 3.41
CA THR A 130 15.10 12.37 2.07
C THR A 130 16.02 11.52 1.18
N THR A 131 16.90 10.71 1.74
CA THR A 131 17.81 9.83 0.99
C THR A 131 17.29 8.39 0.90
N LYS A 132 17.82 7.60 -0.05
CA LYS A 132 17.47 6.17 -0.21
C LYS A 132 17.80 5.36 1.06
N ALA A 133 18.96 5.61 1.67
CA ALA A 133 19.38 4.97 2.92
C ALA A 133 18.43 5.31 4.07
N GLN A 134 18.09 6.59 4.24
CA GLN A 134 17.16 7.05 5.26
C GLN A 134 15.75 6.47 5.06
N ARG A 135 15.25 6.40 3.82
CA ARG A 135 13.95 5.76 3.53
C ARG A 135 13.95 4.28 3.91
N LYS A 136 15.03 3.56 3.59
CA LYS A 136 15.19 2.15 3.97
C LYS A 136 15.19 2.00 5.49
N LEU A 137 15.93 2.84 6.20
CA LEU A 137 15.95 2.86 7.66
C LEU A 137 14.57 3.19 8.24
N PHE A 138 13.90 4.24 7.76
CA PHE A 138 12.59 4.66 8.27
C PHE A 138 11.54 3.53 8.32
N PHE A 139 11.49 2.67 7.30
CA PHE A 139 10.53 1.57 7.24
C PHE A 139 10.98 0.27 7.92
N ASN A 140 12.29 0.07 8.09
CA ASN A 140 12.83 -1.20 8.63
C ASN A 140 13.35 -1.07 10.07
N LEU A 141 13.71 0.12 10.52
CA LEU A 141 14.31 0.34 11.83
C LEU A 141 13.34 -0.01 12.97
N ARG A 142 12.05 0.33 12.81
CA ARG A 142 11.00 -0.09 13.78
C ARG A 142 10.81 -1.60 13.83
N LYS A 143 11.03 -2.31 12.73
CA LYS A 143 10.91 -3.78 12.67
C LYS A 143 12.13 -4.47 13.27
N ALA A 144 13.30 -3.88 13.13
CA ALA A 144 14.56 -4.40 13.69
C ALA A 144 14.64 -4.23 15.22
N LYS A 145 13.81 -3.35 15.78
CA LYS A 145 13.81 -3.03 17.21
C LYS A 145 13.04 -4.09 17.99
N GLN A 146 13.77 -5.00 18.64
CA GLN A 146 13.19 -6.10 19.42
C GLN A 146 12.72 -5.66 20.82
N ARG A 147 13.23 -4.53 21.34
CA ARG A 147 12.93 -4.01 22.68
C ARG A 147 12.71 -2.50 22.70
N LEU A 148 12.00 -2.02 23.71
CA LEU A 148 11.86 -0.59 23.99
C LEU A 148 13.20 -0.02 24.48
N GLY A 149 13.55 1.20 24.05
CA GLY A 149 14.84 1.86 24.38
C GLY A 149 15.81 1.96 23.20
N TRP A 150 16.95 2.64 23.36
CA TRP A 150 17.92 2.84 22.25
C TRP A 150 18.63 1.55 21.84
N PHE A 151 19.04 1.47 20.57
CA PHE A 151 19.87 0.35 20.10
C PHE A 151 21.21 0.30 20.83
N SER A 152 21.65 -0.91 21.15
CA SER A 152 23.03 -1.19 21.53
C SER A 152 23.97 -1.06 20.34
N ALA A 153 25.27 -0.93 20.59
CA ALA A 153 26.28 -0.84 19.54
C ALA A 153 26.26 -2.06 18.59
N ASP A 154 26.01 -3.25 19.12
CA ASP A 154 25.90 -4.48 18.34
C ASP A 154 24.65 -4.47 17.45
N GLU A 155 23.51 -4.05 17.99
CA GLU A 155 22.26 -3.91 17.21
C GLU A 155 22.42 -2.88 16.08
N VAL A 156 23.07 -1.74 16.35
CA VAL A 156 23.37 -0.73 15.32
C VAL A 156 24.22 -1.32 14.20
N THR A 157 25.26 -2.08 14.56
CA THR A 157 26.19 -2.69 13.60
C THR A 157 25.47 -3.74 12.74
N GLN A 158 24.62 -4.57 13.36
CA GLN A 158 23.82 -5.56 12.66
C GLN A 158 22.85 -4.91 11.67
N VAL A 159 22.07 -3.91 12.13
CA VAL A 159 21.12 -3.19 11.27
C VAL A 159 21.83 -2.46 10.12
N ALA A 160 23.01 -1.87 10.39
CA ALA A 160 23.82 -1.23 9.38
C ALA A 160 24.27 -2.21 8.29
N SER A 161 24.72 -3.41 8.69
CA SER A 161 25.13 -4.48 7.78
C SER A 161 23.95 -4.99 6.95
N ASP A 162 22.85 -5.36 7.60
CA ASP A 162 21.64 -5.89 6.94
C ASP A 162 21.03 -4.90 5.94
N LEU A 163 21.06 -3.61 6.30
CA LEU A 163 20.50 -2.57 5.46
C LEU A 163 21.53 -1.95 4.49
N GLY A 164 22.82 -2.31 4.58
CA GLY A 164 23.88 -1.80 3.72
C GLY A 164 24.06 -0.28 3.86
N VAL A 165 24.03 0.23 5.09
CA VAL A 165 24.15 1.66 5.45
C VAL A 165 25.25 1.85 6.50
N LYS A 166 25.65 3.10 6.78
CA LYS A 166 26.63 3.36 7.83
C LYS A 166 25.99 3.25 9.22
N PRO A 167 26.70 2.76 10.26
CA PRO A 167 26.25 2.78 11.65
C PRO A 167 25.76 4.15 12.11
N GLN A 168 26.44 5.22 11.69
CA GLN A 168 26.05 6.59 11.98
C GLN A 168 24.65 6.94 11.43
N GLU A 169 24.28 6.48 10.24
CA GLU A 169 22.96 6.73 9.66
C GLU A 169 21.84 6.03 10.46
N VAL A 170 22.15 4.87 11.05
CA VAL A 170 21.22 4.14 11.94
C VAL A 170 20.95 4.95 13.20
N LEU A 171 22.01 5.43 13.86
CA LEU A 171 21.91 6.26 15.07
C LEU A 171 21.16 7.57 14.79
N GLU A 172 21.49 8.26 13.71
CA GLU A 172 20.80 9.49 13.29
C GLU A 172 19.32 9.24 13.02
N MET A 173 18.97 8.15 12.34
CA MET A 173 17.57 7.80 12.11
C MET A 173 16.86 7.43 13.41
N GLU A 174 17.50 6.68 14.32
CA GLU A 174 16.90 6.36 15.61
C GLU A 174 16.57 7.63 16.39
N ALA A 175 17.48 8.61 16.43
CA ALA A 175 17.23 9.88 17.10
C ALA A 175 16.06 10.66 16.49
N ARG A 176 15.96 10.70 15.16
CA ARG A 176 14.84 11.35 14.46
C ARG A 176 13.50 10.66 14.74
N LEU A 177 13.51 9.33 14.91
CA LEU A 177 12.33 8.54 15.23
C LEU A 177 11.95 8.60 16.71
N ALA A 178 12.89 8.85 17.62
CA ALA A 178 12.64 8.93 19.07
C ALA A 178 11.95 10.24 19.48
N ASN A 179 12.25 11.36 18.80
CA ASN A 179 11.67 12.68 19.09
C ASN A 179 10.23 12.82 18.55
N VAL A 180 9.33 11.89 18.84
CA VAL A 180 7.90 12.05 18.60
C VAL A 180 7.31 12.75 19.81
N ASP A 181 7.30 14.08 19.77
CA ASP A 181 6.44 14.90 20.62
C ASP A 181 4.98 14.78 20.14
#